data_AF-A0A1Y3QLE0-F1
#
_entry.id   AF-A0A1Y3QLE0-F1
#
_cell.length_a   1.000
_cell.length_b   1.000
_cell.length_c   1.000
_cell.angle_alpha   90.00
_cell.angle_beta   90.00
_cell.angle_gamma   90.00
#
_symmetry.space_group_name_H-M   'P 1'
#
loop_
_entity.id
_entity.type
_entity.pdbx_description
1 polymer ?
#
loop_
_entity_poly.entity_id
_entity_poly.type
_entity_poly.pdbx_seq_one_letter_code
_entity_poly.pdbx_strand_id
1 'polypeptide(L)'
;MTHRRQAKVDGILRAGALAGLLIFLLIQVFPFVREIAKEPFQVLTRGEIRERAEALAAERFGADPGRFVSLDVTYVSDSTAVAYFSKHGLLDEYEKTWYDGFPADIYRADLMLDDGSRLTFSFHMESGNLVAWEHEAAAADGFPLSVRPEDALSWAAEWGIRPGDWEPLVPSGSGSDGAYVYRHRGGPVGETGLLLTVRPPSSGRADGIPAGGKIAYRYELPEAFAAEMERQQELAMQWTLFGSMLPQAAMMVLAVIYAALSGKYASFRRGWLPAVVTFFFYVVVTANMWAGFRAEMLSNGFPWAEADAGAFVTVATSIVIAFGTALALYFCAVAGDGLWNRMEPGKRLWPAWRDADYGERAFAAMKKGYLIAFILLGLQAVIFLALDKGLGSFVTTDASQATYNMVYPWMFPLLGWWAAITEEIQYRFFGIGIMRYWLIGLAALIARGAPSPRTAAALTWLAMIPPNLVWAFGHVSYSIYPVYSRLIELTLLGFLIGWCMIRFGLMAAIFAHAALNGILIGTQLFMDGMPGGEWAGTAFMASPALAGWLMLRLHRRRMRQHPAGSAV
;
A
#
# COMPACT_ATOMS: atom_id res chain seq x y z
N MET A 1 -18.15 -35.52 9.11
CA MET A 1 -17.75 -35.12 10.48
C MET A 1 -18.97 -35.23 11.38
N THR A 2 -18.83 -35.73 12.61
CA THR A 2 -19.95 -35.78 13.57
C THR A 2 -20.32 -34.37 14.04
N HIS A 3 -21.60 -34.12 14.33
CA HIS A 3 -22.12 -32.82 14.80
C HIS A 3 -21.30 -32.27 16.00
N ARG A 4 -20.95 -33.16 16.93
CA ARG A 4 -20.13 -32.84 18.11
C ARG A 4 -18.71 -32.35 17.77
N ARG A 5 -18.08 -32.90 16.73
CA ARG A 5 -16.74 -32.49 16.28
C ARG A 5 -16.78 -31.13 15.58
N GLN A 6 -17.84 -30.84 14.83
CA GLN A 6 -18.03 -29.55 14.18
C GLN A 6 -18.28 -28.44 15.23
N ALA A 7 -19.15 -28.69 16.21
CA ALA A 7 -19.40 -27.75 17.31
C ALA A 7 -18.12 -27.41 18.11
N LYS A 8 -17.27 -28.42 18.36
CA LYS A 8 -15.96 -28.18 19.02
C LYS A 8 -15.05 -27.28 18.19
N VAL A 9 -14.96 -27.50 16.88
CA VAL A 9 -14.15 -26.65 15.98
C VAL A 9 -14.68 -25.23 15.96
N ASP A 10 -16.00 -25.05 15.87
CA ASP A 10 -16.61 -23.72 15.85
C ASP A 10 -16.41 -22.97 17.19
N GLY A 11 -16.41 -23.69 18.32
CA GLY A 11 -16.06 -23.13 19.63
C GLY A 11 -14.61 -22.65 19.71
N ILE A 12 -13.65 -23.46 19.23
CA ILE A 12 -12.23 -23.09 19.18
C ILE A 12 -12.02 -21.86 18.28
N LEU A 13 -12.66 -21.83 17.11
CA LEU A 13 -12.58 -20.69 16.19
C LEU A 13 -13.07 -19.39 16.83
N ARG A 14 -14.20 -19.41 17.54
CA ARG A 14 -14.73 -18.22 18.20
C ARG A 14 -13.83 -17.74 19.33
N ALA A 15 -13.30 -18.65 20.14
CA ALA A 15 -12.36 -18.31 21.19
C ALA A 15 -11.06 -17.72 20.62
N GLY A 16 -10.51 -18.34 19.58
CA GLY A 16 -9.33 -17.83 18.87
C GLY A 16 -9.59 -16.47 18.22
N ALA A 17 -10.74 -16.28 17.61
CA ALA A 17 -11.13 -15.00 17.00
C ALA A 17 -11.25 -13.88 18.05
N LEU A 18 -11.87 -14.16 19.20
CA LEU A 18 -11.94 -13.19 20.30
C LEU A 18 -10.54 -12.84 20.82
N ALA A 19 -9.70 -13.85 21.07
CA ALA A 19 -8.32 -13.62 21.51
C ALA A 19 -7.52 -12.81 20.49
N GLY A 20 -7.63 -13.15 19.20
CA GLY A 20 -6.94 -12.45 18.12
C GLY A 20 -7.39 -10.99 17.99
N LEU A 21 -8.70 -10.74 18.05
CA LEU A 21 -9.25 -9.38 18.05
C LEU A 21 -8.76 -8.57 19.26
N LEU A 22 -8.79 -9.15 20.47
CA LEU A 22 -8.31 -8.46 21.67
C LEU A 22 -6.82 -8.12 21.58
N ILE A 23 -6.00 -9.05 21.08
CA ILE A 23 -4.56 -8.84 20.86
C ILE A 23 -4.34 -7.69 19.87
N PHE A 24 -5.03 -7.70 18.73
CA PHE A 24 -4.95 -6.63 17.73
C PHE A 24 -5.35 -5.28 18.33
N LEU A 25 -6.47 -5.22 19.06
CA LEU A 25 -6.92 -3.99 19.71
C LEU A 25 -5.89 -3.47 20.74
N LEU A 26 -5.32 -4.36 21.55
CA LEU A 26 -4.36 -3.99 22.60
C LEU A 26 -3.01 -3.53 22.03
N ILE A 27 -2.52 -4.17 20.96
CA ILE A 27 -1.19 -3.91 20.41
C ILE A 27 -1.21 -2.78 19.38
N GLN A 28 -2.23 -2.70 18.53
CA GLN A 28 -2.23 -1.79 17.38
C GLN A 28 -3.24 -0.63 17.53
N VAL A 29 -4.46 -0.89 18.02
CA VAL A 29 -5.53 0.14 18.00
C VAL A 29 -5.47 1.05 19.22
N PHE A 30 -5.43 0.50 20.44
CA PHE A 30 -5.51 1.30 21.67
C PHE A 30 -4.31 2.23 21.91
N PRO A 31 -3.05 1.85 21.62
CA PRO A 31 -1.93 2.78 21.75
C PRO A 31 -2.16 4.06 20.93
N PHE A 32 -2.58 3.88 19.69
CA PHE A 32 -2.87 5.00 18.78
C PHE A 32 -4.10 5.82 19.21
N VAL A 33 -5.22 5.17 19.55
CA VAL A 33 -6.41 5.89 20.03
C VAL A 33 -6.10 6.73 21.28
N ARG A 34 -5.20 6.24 22.14
CA ARG A 34 -4.75 6.99 23.32
C ARG A 34 -3.90 8.19 22.95
N GLU A 35 -3.15 8.15 21.86
CA GLU A 35 -2.39 9.29 21.33
C GLU A 35 -3.32 10.33 20.72
N ILE A 36 -4.22 9.94 19.80
CA ILE A 36 -5.24 10.84 19.23
C ILE A 36 -6.12 11.48 20.31
N ALA A 37 -6.48 10.74 21.37
CA ALA A 37 -7.31 11.28 22.44
C ALA A 37 -6.64 12.43 23.21
N LYS A 38 -5.31 12.60 23.10
CA LYS A 38 -4.59 13.72 23.71
C LYS A 38 -4.67 14.96 22.82
N GLU A 39 -4.45 14.81 21.52
CA GLU A 39 -4.50 15.88 20.53
C GLU A 39 -5.21 15.37 19.28
N PRO A 40 -6.39 15.94 18.92
CA PRO A 40 -7.16 15.46 17.78
C PRO A 40 -6.38 15.65 16.47
N PHE A 41 -6.00 14.53 15.87
CA PHE A 41 -5.27 14.48 14.61
C PHE A 41 -6.22 14.67 13.41
N GLN A 42 -6.07 15.77 12.69
CA GLN A 42 -6.79 16.03 11.44
C GLN A 42 -5.88 16.74 10.45
N VAL A 43 -5.72 16.16 9.27
CA VAL A 43 -4.95 16.77 8.17
C VAL A 43 -5.85 17.63 7.28
N LEU A 44 -5.27 18.64 6.66
CA LEU A 44 -5.95 19.44 5.65
C LEU A 44 -6.19 18.64 4.37
N THR A 45 -7.27 18.93 3.68
CA THR A 45 -7.55 18.37 2.37
C THR A 45 -6.69 19.01 1.28
N ARG A 46 -6.50 18.29 0.17
CA ARG A 46 -5.86 18.85 -1.04
C ARG A 46 -6.59 20.08 -1.59
N GLY A 47 -7.91 20.21 -1.33
CA GLY A 47 -8.70 21.39 -1.69
C GLY A 47 -8.33 22.61 -0.84
N GLU A 48 -8.24 22.43 0.48
CA GLU A 48 -7.83 23.51 1.39
C GLU A 48 -6.39 23.97 1.12
N ILE A 49 -5.48 23.04 0.82
CA ILE A 49 -4.11 23.40 0.43
C ILE A 49 -4.07 24.12 -0.93
N ARG A 50 -4.92 23.71 -1.88
CA ARG A 50 -5.06 24.42 -3.16
C ARG A 50 -5.45 25.87 -2.91
N GLU A 51 -6.50 26.14 -2.14
CA GLU A 51 -6.95 27.49 -1.84
C GLU A 51 -5.85 28.34 -1.16
N ARG A 52 -5.09 27.75 -0.23
CA ARG A 52 -3.94 28.42 0.41
C ARG A 52 -2.82 28.73 -0.58
N ALA A 53 -2.52 27.80 -1.48
CA ALA A 53 -1.50 27.99 -2.52
C ALA A 53 -1.89 29.14 -3.48
N GLU A 54 -3.17 29.20 -3.89
CA GLU A 54 -3.69 30.28 -4.74
C GLU A 54 -3.58 31.64 -4.04
N ALA A 55 -4.00 31.73 -2.77
CA ALA A 55 -3.91 32.95 -1.98
C ALA A 55 -2.46 33.42 -1.80
N LEU A 56 -1.55 32.49 -1.48
CA LEU A 56 -0.13 32.80 -1.30
C LEU A 56 0.53 33.24 -2.62
N ALA A 57 0.20 32.59 -3.74
CA ALA A 57 0.69 32.97 -5.07
C ALA A 57 0.26 34.40 -5.45
N ALA A 58 -0.99 34.76 -5.18
CA ALA A 58 -1.49 36.11 -5.41
C ALA A 58 -0.81 37.13 -4.48
N GLU A 59 -0.73 36.84 -3.17
CA GLU A 59 -0.18 37.76 -2.17
C GLU A 59 1.33 38.01 -2.36
N ARG A 60 2.11 36.95 -2.57
CA ARG A 60 3.59 37.02 -2.54
C ARG A 60 4.24 37.05 -3.91
N PHE A 61 3.55 36.58 -4.94
CA PHE A 61 4.10 36.46 -6.29
C PHE A 61 3.29 37.23 -7.35
N GLY A 62 2.20 37.92 -6.97
CA GLY A 62 1.33 38.64 -7.90
C GLY A 62 0.76 37.74 -9.00
N ALA A 63 0.59 36.45 -8.69
CA ALA A 63 0.09 35.45 -9.62
C ALA A 63 -1.37 35.17 -9.30
N ASP A 64 -2.27 35.94 -9.92
CA ASP A 64 -3.72 35.76 -9.79
C ASP A 64 -4.19 34.44 -10.46
N PRO A 65 -5.35 33.87 -10.05
CA PRO A 65 -5.85 32.61 -10.61
C PRO A 65 -5.98 32.55 -12.14
N GLY A 66 -6.18 33.69 -12.80
CA GLY A 66 -6.23 33.77 -14.26
C GLY A 66 -4.90 33.49 -14.96
N ARG A 67 -3.78 33.52 -14.22
CA ARG A 67 -2.43 33.24 -14.74
C ARG A 67 -2.04 31.77 -14.60
N PHE A 68 -2.83 30.95 -13.92
CA PHE A 68 -2.49 29.54 -13.70
C PHE A 68 -2.85 28.71 -14.94
N VAL A 69 -1.85 28.08 -15.55
CA VAL A 69 -2.03 27.03 -16.56
C VAL A 69 -2.45 25.74 -15.86
N SER A 70 -1.81 25.41 -14.75
CA SER A 70 -2.20 24.32 -13.88
C SER A 70 -1.79 24.58 -12.43
N LEU A 71 -2.51 23.95 -11.51
CA LEU A 71 -2.17 23.88 -10.09
C LEU A 71 -2.55 22.49 -9.61
N ASP A 72 -1.55 21.75 -9.12
CA ASP A 72 -1.71 20.41 -8.60
C ASP A 72 -1.19 20.33 -7.18
N VAL A 73 -1.94 19.70 -6.29
CA VAL A 73 -1.51 19.44 -4.91
C VAL A 73 -1.26 17.95 -4.77
N THR A 74 -0.14 17.53 -4.23
CA THR A 74 0.21 16.13 -3.96
C THR A 74 0.80 15.97 -2.57
N TYR A 75 0.65 14.79 -1.98
CA TYR A 75 1.39 14.39 -0.80
C TYR A 75 2.76 13.83 -1.19
N VAL A 76 3.80 14.26 -0.48
CA VAL A 76 5.18 13.80 -0.64
C VAL A 76 5.76 13.51 0.74
N SER A 77 6.63 12.51 0.81
CA SER A 77 7.29 12.09 2.05
C SER A 77 8.79 11.87 1.83
N ASP A 78 9.62 12.32 2.78
CA ASP A 78 11.01 11.85 2.90
C ASP A 78 11.02 10.48 3.60
N SER A 79 10.75 9.44 2.82
CA SER A 79 10.67 8.06 3.31
C SER A 79 11.96 7.61 4.01
N THR A 80 13.12 8.08 3.55
CA THR A 80 14.41 7.69 4.12
C THR A 80 14.60 8.32 5.51
N ALA A 81 14.19 9.58 5.69
CA ALA A 81 14.19 10.22 7.01
C ALA A 81 13.20 9.54 7.97
N VAL A 82 11.97 9.25 7.51
CA VAL A 82 10.99 8.51 8.34
C VAL A 82 11.53 7.13 8.73
N ALA A 83 12.18 6.43 7.81
CA ALA A 83 12.83 5.15 8.08
C ALA A 83 13.91 5.26 9.17
N TYR A 84 14.72 6.32 9.15
CA TYR A 84 15.74 6.58 10.16
C TYR A 84 15.11 6.81 11.53
N PHE A 85 14.14 7.71 11.62
CA PHE A 85 13.48 8.02 12.89
C PHE A 85 12.74 6.81 13.45
N SER A 86 12.09 6.01 12.61
CA SER A 86 11.44 4.77 13.01
C SER A 86 12.45 3.75 13.54
N LYS A 87 13.52 3.47 12.80
CA LYS A 87 14.54 2.46 13.17
C LYS A 87 15.21 2.73 14.49
N HIS A 88 15.49 4.01 14.78
CA HIS A 88 16.21 4.42 15.97
C HIS A 88 15.29 4.83 17.13
N GLY A 89 13.96 4.73 16.97
CA GLY A 89 13.00 5.09 18.01
C GLY A 89 12.97 6.59 18.32
N LEU A 90 13.19 7.42 17.31
CA LEU A 90 13.36 8.88 17.42
C LEU A 90 12.11 9.66 16.98
N LEU A 91 10.99 9.00 16.65
CA LEU A 91 9.77 9.67 16.19
C LEU A 91 9.25 10.70 17.21
N ASP A 92 9.18 10.34 18.50
CA ASP A 92 8.76 11.25 19.57
C ASP A 92 9.68 12.48 19.73
N GLU A 93 10.98 12.32 19.48
CA GLU A 93 11.97 13.41 19.57
C GLU A 93 11.83 14.33 18.36
N TYR A 94 11.72 13.73 17.17
CA TYR A 94 11.45 14.41 15.92
C TYR A 94 10.16 15.24 15.98
N GLU A 95 9.07 14.66 16.48
CA GLU A 95 7.75 15.32 16.61
C GLU A 95 7.83 16.58 17.49
N LYS A 96 8.55 16.51 18.62
CA LYS A 96 8.67 17.64 19.56
C LYS A 96 9.64 18.73 19.11
N THR A 97 10.49 18.46 18.14
CA THR A 97 11.62 19.35 17.81
C THR A 97 11.51 19.94 16.41
N TRP A 98 11.32 19.09 15.40
CA TRP A 98 11.43 19.49 14.00
C TRP A 98 10.12 19.43 13.23
N TYR A 99 9.16 18.59 13.63
CA TYR A 99 7.95 18.33 12.85
C TYR A 99 7.17 19.61 12.46
N ASP A 100 6.93 20.52 13.40
CA ASP A 100 6.15 21.74 13.15
C ASP A 100 6.73 22.65 12.03
N GLY A 101 8.06 22.73 11.93
CA GLY A 101 8.75 23.61 10.97
C GLY A 101 9.34 22.89 9.77
N PHE A 102 9.68 21.62 9.95
CA PHE A 102 10.41 20.78 8.99
C PHE A 102 9.80 19.38 9.00
N PRO A 103 8.54 19.22 8.55
CA PRO A 103 7.88 17.92 8.50
C PRO A 103 8.49 17.02 7.39
N ALA A 104 8.59 15.71 7.61
CA ALA A 104 9.03 14.75 6.59
C ALA A 104 7.90 14.49 5.58
N ASP A 105 6.66 14.66 6.04
CA ASP A 105 5.41 14.48 5.32
C ASP A 105 4.77 15.84 5.01
N ILE A 106 4.60 16.17 3.73
CA ILE A 106 4.09 17.48 3.29
C ILE A 106 3.02 17.35 2.22
N TYR A 107 2.21 18.40 2.11
CA TYR A 107 1.52 18.70 0.86
C TYR A 107 2.36 19.64 0.00
N ARG A 108 2.66 19.20 -1.21
CA ARG A 108 3.33 19.98 -2.26
C ARG A 108 2.29 20.51 -3.24
N ALA A 109 2.25 21.83 -3.45
CA ALA A 109 1.48 22.48 -4.51
C ALA A 109 2.43 22.92 -5.63
N ASP A 110 2.23 22.39 -6.84
CA ASP A 110 2.95 22.80 -8.05
C ASP A 110 2.05 23.66 -8.93
N LEU A 111 2.46 24.90 -9.20
CA LEU A 111 1.77 25.86 -10.05
C LEU A 111 2.59 26.14 -11.30
N MET A 112 1.97 26.03 -12.47
CA MET A 112 2.53 26.48 -13.73
C MET A 112 1.84 27.77 -14.16
N LEU A 113 2.63 28.81 -14.44
CA LEU A 113 2.12 30.12 -14.85
C LEU A 113 2.10 30.28 -16.37
N ASP A 114 1.27 31.19 -16.85
CA ASP A 114 1.10 31.55 -18.27
C ASP A 114 2.35 32.11 -18.94
N ASP A 115 3.26 32.69 -18.15
CA ASP A 115 4.57 33.17 -18.59
C ASP A 115 5.63 32.06 -18.66
N GLY A 116 5.27 30.82 -18.32
CA GLY A 116 6.16 29.66 -18.30
C GLY A 116 6.99 29.51 -17.03
N SER A 117 6.84 30.39 -16.04
CA SER A 117 7.47 30.24 -14.73
C SER A 117 6.71 29.24 -13.86
N ARG A 118 7.40 28.66 -12.87
CA ARG A 118 6.87 27.64 -11.97
C ARG A 118 7.00 28.07 -10.52
N LEU A 119 5.92 27.93 -9.76
CA LEU A 119 5.93 28.04 -8.30
C LEU A 119 5.69 26.68 -7.69
N THR A 120 6.53 26.28 -6.74
CA THR A 120 6.34 25.09 -5.91
C THR A 120 6.23 25.55 -4.47
N PHE A 121 5.18 25.15 -3.77
CA PHE A 121 4.99 25.38 -2.34
C PHE A 121 4.91 24.06 -1.60
N SER A 122 5.52 23.99 -0.42
CA SER A 122 5.41 22.85 0.49
C SER A 122 4.75 23.31 1.77
N PHE A 123 3.67 22.63 2.16
CA PHE A 123 2.85 22.94 3.32
C PHE A 123 2.89 21.80 4.32
N HIS A 124 2.96 22.16 5.59
CA HIS A 124 2.72 21.24 6.70
C HIS A 124 1.29 20.68 6.61
N MET A 125 1.10 19.37 6.76
CA MET A 125 -0.18 18.72 6.49
C MET A 125 -1.32 19.13 7.43
N GLU A 126 -1.01 19.37 8.71
CA GLU A 126 -2.01 19.74 9.71
C GLU A 126 -2.25 21.26 9.78
N SER A 127 -1.20 22.03 10.08
CA SER A 127 -1.31 23.49 10.22
C SER A 127 -1.54 24.21 8.88
N GLY A 128 -1.09 23.62 7.76
CA GLY A 128 -1.04 24.24 6.44
C GLY A 128 -0.09 25.45 6.38
N ASN A 129 0.87 25.52 7.29
CA ASN A 129 1.95 26.50 7.26
C ASN A 129 2.88 26.20 6.07
N LEU A 130 3.36 27.25 5.42
CA LEU A 130 4.40 27.13 4.40
C LEU A 130 5.73 26.76 5.06
N VAL A 131 6.33 25.64 4.65
CA VAL A 131 7.60 25.12 5.21
C VAL A 131 8.74 25.15 4.20
N ALA A 132 8.42 25.17 2.89
CA ALA A 132 9.38 25.36 1.83
C ALA A 132 8.70 25.93 0.57
N TRP A 133 9.45 26.57 -0.30
CA TRP A 133 8.99 27.03 -1.61
C TRP A 133 10.13 27.20 -2.61
N GLU A 134 9.78 27.20 -3.89
CA GLU A 134 10.68 27.47 -5.00
C GLU A 134 9.95 28.20 -6.12
N HIS A 135 10.58 29.24 -6.66
CA HIS A 135 10.17 29.91 -7.89
C HIS A 135 11.27 29.70 -8.94
N GLU A 136 10.90 29.02 -10.03
CA GLU A 136 11.70 28.88 -11.24
C GLU A 136 11.17 29.84 -12.30
N ALA A 137 11.91 30.90 -12.62
CA ALA A 137 11.51 31.87 -13.64
C ALA A 137 11.68 31.28 -15.06
N ALA A 138 10.81 31.69 -16.00
CA ALA A 138 10.79 31.20 -17.39
C ALA A 138 12.07 31.51 -18.18
N ALA A 139 12.79 32.57 -17.81
CA ALA A 139 14.09 32.93 -18.33
C ALA A 139 15.04 33.14 -17.15
N ALA A 140 16.23 32.50 -17.21
CA ALA A 140 17.35 32.78 -16.30
C ALA A 140 17.99 34.14 -16.64
N ASP A 141 17.19 35.20 -16.66
CA ASP A 141 17.68 36.55 -16.94
C ASP A 141 18.29 37.12 -15.67
N GLY A 142 19.55 36.76 -15.43
CA GLY A 142 20.37 37.38 -14.40
C GLY A 142 21.52 36.49 -13.95
N PHE A 143 22.72 37.06 -13.93
CA PHE A 143 23.80 36.50 -13.11
C PHE A 143 23.31 36.45 -11.65
N PRO A 144 23.63 35.38 -10.89
CA PRO A 144 23.30 35.34 -9.47
C PRO A 144 23.87 36.60 -8.81
N LEU A 145 23.02 37.36 -8.13
CA LEU A 145 23.52 38.42 -7.25
C LEU A 145 24.52 37.75 -6.30
N SER A 146 25.73 38.27 -6.21
CA SER A 146 26.71 37.82 -5.21
C SER A 146 26.21 38.31 -3.85
N VAL A 147 25.40 37.50 -3.16
CA VAL A 147 24.62 37.98 -2.01
C VAL A 147 25.33 37.90 -0.67
N ARG A 148 26.46 37.24 -0.38
CA ARG A 148 26.87 36.94 1.01
C ARG A 148 25.85 36.05 1.77
N PRO A 149 26.31 35.01 2.49
CA PRO A 149 25.42 34.12 3.23
C PRO A 149 24.54 34.80 4.30
N GLU A 150 25.02 35.86 4.94
CA GLU A 150 24.27 36.58 5.99
C GLU A 150 23.05 37.33 5.42
N ASP A 151 23.19 37.89 4.22
CA ASP A 151 22.13 38.63 3.56
C ASP A 151 21.06 37.65 3.02
N ALA A 152 21.46 36.44 2.62
CA ALA A 152 20.53 35.37 2.25
C ALA A 152 19.70 34.84 3.44
N LEU A 153 20.28 34.65 4.63
CA LEU A 153 19.51 34.32 5.83
C LEU A 153 18.59 35.47 6.27
N SER A 154 19.05 36.71 6.14
CA SER A 154 18.24 37.88 6.44
C SER A 154 17.02 37.96 5.52
N TRP A 155 17.20 37.67 4.23
CA TRP A 155 16.09 37.52 3.29
C TRP A 155 15.14 36.37 3.66
N ALA A 156 15.68 35.20 4.05
CA ALA A 156 14.86 34.07 4.49
C ALA A 156 14.03 34.39 5.76
N ALA A 157 14.45 35.36 6.57
CA ALA A 157 13.71 35.78 7.77
C ALA A 157 12.35 36.40 7.45
N GLU A 158 12.20 37.03 6.28
CA GLU A 158 10.92 37.55 5.79
C GLU A 158 9.90 36.43 5.53
N TRP A 159 10.38 35.19 5.42
CA TRP A 159 9.59 33.97 5.22
C TRP A 159 9.45 33.12 6.49
N GLY A 160 9.77 33.69 7.65
CA GLY A 160 9.59 33.02 8.94
C GLY A 160 10.76 32.14 9.40
N ILE A 161 11.85 32.08 8.63
CA ILE A 161 13.09 31.42 9.08
C ILE A 161 13.73 32.27 10.18
N ARG A 162 14.11 31.67 11.31
CA ARG A 162 14.82 32.37 12.39
C ARG A 162 16.33 32.30 12.16
N PRO A 163 17.02 33.39 11.75
CA PRO A 163 18.43 33.30 11.37
C PRO A 163 19.36 32.78 12.49
N GLY A 164 19.00 33.02 13.74
CA GLY A 164 19.75 32.56 14.91
C GLY A 164 19.84 31.04 15.05
N ASP A 165 18.94 30.30 14.39
CA ASP A 165 18.88 28.83 14.44
C ASP A 165 19.79 28.18 13.39
N TRP A 166 20.51 28.95 12.58
CA TRP A 166 21.28 28.43 11.43
C TRP A 166 22.73 28.90 11.41
N GLU A 167 23.62 28.05 10.91
CA GLU A 167 25.02 28.35 10.65
C GLU A 167 25.40 27.99 9.21
N PRO A 168 26.18 28.82 8.50
CA PRO A 168 26.56 28.54 7.11
C PRO A 168 27.51 27.33 7.03
N LEU A 169 27.23 26.42 6.10
CA LEU A 169 28.10 25.26 5.84
C LEU A 169 29.28 25.68 4.94
N VAL A 170 30.53 25.48 5.39
CA VAL A 170 31.74 25.92 4.65
C VAL A 170 32.37 24.78 3.81
N PRO A 171 32.77 25.02 2.54
CA PRO A 171 32.64 26.27 1.81
C PRO A 171 31.19 26.56 1.42
N SER A 172 30.66 27.68 1.90
CA SER A 172 29.35 28.20 1.54
C SER A 172 29.49 28.91 0.20
N GLY A 173 29.81 28.14 -0.83
CA GLY A 173 29.96 28.64 -2.19
C GLY A 173 28.60 28.66 -2.87
N SER A 174 28.26 29.80 -3.47
CA SER A 174 27.32 29.82 -4.58
C SER A 174 27.83 28.81 -5.62
N GLY A 175 27.21 27.64 -5.71
CA GLY A 175 27.31 26.85 -6.94
C GLY A 175 26.89 27.72 -8.14
N SER A 176 26.94 27.16 -9.35
CA SER A 176 26.44 27.86 -10.55
C SER A 176 25.00 28.40 -10.41
N ASP A 177 24.24 27.92 -9.42
CA ASP A 177 22.84 28.24 -9.14
C ASP A 177 22.62 29.31 -8.04
N GLY A 178 23.67 29.87 -7.42
CA GLY A 178 23.50 30.98 -6.46
C GLY A 178 22.84 30.64 -5.12
N ALA A 179 22.65 29.36 -4.79
CA ALA A 179 22.08 28.91 -3.52
C ALA A 179 23.13 28.79 -2.40
N TYR A 180 22.71 29.09 -1.16
CA TYR A 180 23.48 28.93 0.07
C TYR A 180 22.89 27.81 0.94
N VAL A 181 23.74 27.03 1.61
CA VAL A 181 23.33 25.94 2.49
C VAL A 181 23.77 26.23 3.92
N TYR A 182 22.85 26.02 4.86
CA TYR A 182 23.03 26.24 6.28
C TYR A 182 22.69 24.98 7.05
N ARG A 183 23.36 24.76 8.18
CA ARG A 183 23.05 23.69 9.13
C ARG A 183 22.30 24.27 10.34
N HIS A 184 21.31 23.55 10.82
CA HIS A 184 20.57 23.92 12.02
C HIS A 184 21.46 23.83 13.26
N ARG A 185 21.40 24.82 14.15
CA ARG A 185 22.21 24.91 15.39
C ARG A 185 21.61 24.15 16.57
N GLY A 186 20.30 23.90 16.55
CA GLY A 186 19.65 23.07 17.55
C GLY A 186 20.24 21.64 17.56
N GLY A 187 20.02 20.92 18.66
CA GLY A 187 20.51 19.55 18.79
C GLY A 187 20.02 18.66 17.65
N PRO A 188 20.87 17.76 17.12
CA PRO A 188 20.45 16.79 16.11
C PRO A 188 19.41 15.83 16.71
N VAL A 189 18.50 15.32 15.87
CA VAL A 189 17.64 14.20 16.24
C VAL A 189 18.41 12.92 15.94
N GLY A 190 18.93 12.30 16.99
CA GLY A 190 19.93 11.22 16.86
C GLY A 190 21.23 11.72 16.23
N GLU A 191 21.66 11.08 15.14
CA GLU A 191 22.83 11.51 14.34
C GLU A 191 22.44 12.31 13.09
N THR A 192 21.15 12.60 12.91
CA THR A 192 20.66 13.33 11.74
C THR A 192 20.87 14.83 11.92
N GLY A 193 21.41 15.48 10.91
CA GLY A 193 21.44 16.95 10.81
C GLY A 193 20.24 17.49 10.03
N LEU A 194 19.97 18.77 10.16
CA LEU A 194 18.97 19.48 9.35
C LEU A 194 19.66 20.58 8.55
N LEU A 195 19.44 20.58 7.23
CA LEU A 195 20.01 21.54 6.30
C LEU A 195 18.93 22.43 5.71
N LEU A 196 19.20 23.73 5.63
CA LEU A 196 18.39 24.72 4.93
C LEU A 196 19.13 25.18 3.68
N THR A 197 18.44 25.21 2.55
CA THR A 197 18.91 25.76 1.28
C THR A 197 18.14 27.04 0.99
N VAL A 198 18.86 28.14 0.77
CA VAL A 198 18.30 29.46 0.51
C VAL A 198 18.91 30.02 -0.78
N ARG A 199 18.05 30.34 -1.74
CA ARG A 199 18.42 31.05 -2.98
C ARG A 199 17.57 32.32 -3.07
N PRO A 200 18.13 33.49 -2.78
CA PRO A 200 17.43 34.76 -3.00
C PRO A 200 17.12 34.97 -4.49
N PRO A 201 16.09 35.75 -4.86
CA PRO A 201 15.79 36.12 -6.25
C PRO A 201 16.95 36.88 -6.90
N SER A 202 17.17 36.68 -8.20
CA SER A 202 18.22 37.37 -8.99
C SER A 202 17.85 38.82 -9.35
N SER A 203 16.56 39.15 -9.35
CA SER A 203 16.05 40.53 -9.36
C SER A 203 14.62 40.57 -8.79
N GLY A 204 14.32 41.54 -7.93
CA GLY A 204 12.92 41.91 -7.69
C GLY A 204 12.42 42.70 -8.89
N ARG A 205 11.21 42.42 -9.40
CA ARG A 205 10.56 43.40 -10.28
C ARG A 205 10.40 44.71 -9.50
N ALA A 206 10.32 45.85 -10.20
CA ALA A 206 10.23 47.18 -9.60
C ALA A 206 9.03 47.40 -8.65
N ASP A 207 8.11 46.42 -8.60
CA ASP A 207 6.92 46.31 -7.76
C ASP A 207 7.12 45.51 -6.46
N GLY A 208 8.31 44.92 -6.24
CA GLY A 208 8.62 44.11 -5.05
C GLY A 208 8.30 42.61 -5.19
N ILE A 209 7.88 42.15 -6.37
CA ILE A 209 7.58 40.73 -6.61
C ILE A 209 8.88 39.93 -6.87
N PRO A 210 9.13 38.81 -6.16
CA PRO A 210 10.31 37.97 -6.39
C PRO A 210 10.30 37.32 -7.78
N ALA A 211 11.32 37.60 -8.60
CA ALA A 211 11.60 36.82 -9.81
C ALA A 211 12.61 35.71 -9.46
N GLY A 212 12.11 34.50 -9.31
CA GLY A 212 12.86 33.36 -8.80
C GLY A 212 13.00 33.35 -7.27
N GLY A 213 13.65 32.30 -6.76
CA GLY A 213 14.03 32.15 -5.36
C GLY A 213 13.74 30.74 -4.83
N LYS A 214 14.31 30.39 -3.69
CA LYS A 214 14.14 29.08 -3.05
C LYS A 214 14.36 29.17 -1.55
N ILE A 215 13.48 28.53 -0.78
CA ILE A 215 13.70 28.14 0.61
C ILE A 215 13.28 26.68 0.72
N ALA A 216 14.22 25.79 0.99
CA ALA A 216 13.95 24.36 1.13
C ALA A 216 14.80 23.76 2.25
N TYR A 217 14.32 22.67 2.87
CA TYR A 217 15.11 21.91 3.85
C TYR A 217 15.29 20.47 3.41
N ARG A 218 16.29 19.80 4.01
CA ARG A 218 16.51 18.36 3.88
C ARG A 218 17.19 17.82 5.12
N TYR A 219 17.01 16.54 5.39
CA TYR A 219 17.73 15.85 6.46
C TYR A 219 19.10 15.37 5.97
N GLU A 220 20.12 15.58 6.79
CA GLU A 220 21.47 15.05 6.61
C GLU A 220 21.57 13.74 7.40
N LEU A 221 21.21 12.64 6.74
CA LEU A 221 21.23 11.31 7.34
C LEU A 221 22.65 10.72 7.35
N PRO A 222 23.00 9.87 8.32
CA PRO A 222 24.29 9.17 8.32
C PRO A 222 24.50 8.36 7.03
N GLU A 223 25.67 8.49 6.39
CA GLU A 223 25.99 7.80 5.13
C GLU A 223 25.80 6.27 5.23
N ALA A 224 26.17 5.69 6.38
CA ALA A 224 25.99 4.26 6.64
C ALA A 224 24.51 3.84 6.64
N PHE A 225 23.60 4.72 7.07
CA PHE A 225 22.17 4.46 7.03
C PHE A 225 21.62 4.59 5.61
N ALA A 226 22.02 5.62 4.86
CA ALA A 226 21.62 5.78 3.46
C ALA A 226 22.05 4.56 2.61
N ALA A 227 23.30 4.11 2.77
CA ALA A 227 23.82 2.91 2.10
C ALA A 227 23.07 1.63 2.51
N GLU A 228 22.68 1.51 3.78
CA GLU A 228 21.86 0.39 4.23
C GLU A 228 20.46 0.42 3.58
N MET A 229 19.83 1.58 3.45
CA MET A 229 18.53 1.72 2.79
C MET A 229 18.59 1.37 1.31
N GLU A 230 19.61 1.85 0.60
CA GLU A 230 19.85 1.50 -0.80
C GLU A 230 20.01 -0.02 -0.97
N ARG A 231 20.83 -0.65 -0.13
CA ARG A 231 21.02 -2.11 -0.12
C ARG A 231 19.71 -2.86 0.14
N GLN A 232 18.88 -2.37 1.06
CA GLN A 232 17.58 -2.98 1.34
C GLN A 232 16.62 -2.85 0.15
N GLN A 233 16.59 -1.70 -0.53
CA GLN A 233 15.79 -1.48 -1.74
C GLN A 233 16.25 -2.37 -2.90
N GLU A 234 17.56 -2.49 -3.12
CA GLU A 234 18.12 -3.40 -4.12
C GLU A 234 17.75 -4.85 -3.85
N LEU A 235 17.89 -5.30 -2.59
CA LEU A 235 17.48 -6.64 -2.19
C LEU A 235 15.98 -6.85 -2.39
N ALA A 236 15.14 -5.87 -2.03
CA ALA A 236 13.70 -5.95 -2.23
C ALA A 236 13.35 -6.14 -3.70
N MET A 237 13.99 -5.37 -4.59
CA MET A 237 13.80 -5.48 -6.04
C MET A 237 14.22 -6.86 -6.57
N GLN A 238 15.42 -7.34 -6.18
CA GLN A 238 15.90 -8.66 -6.59
C GLN A 238 14.99 -9.79 -6.09
N TRP A 239 14.59 -9.74 -4.81
CA TRP A 239 13.73 -10.74 -4.19
C TRP A 239 12.33 -10.73 -4.79
N THR A 240 11.79 -9.56 -5.13
CA THR A 240 10.52 -9.44 -5.85
C THR A 240 10.63 -10.08 -7.24
N LEU A 241 11.70 -9.78 -8.00
CA LEU A 241 11.89 -10.32 -9.34
C LEU A 241 12.06 -11.84 -9.34
N PHE A 242 13.05 -12.35 -8.59
CA PHE A 242 13.42 -13.77 -8.60
C PHE A 242 12.51 -14.63 -7.72
N GLY A 243 12.01 -14.08 -6.63
CA GLY A 243 11.16 -14.79 -5.67
C GLY A 243 9.67 -14.71 -5.99
N SER A 244 9.20 -13.67 -6.68
CA SER A 244 7.77 -13.49 -7.00
C SER A 244 7.48 -13.45 -8.50
N MET A 245 8.01 -12.47 -9.25
CA MET A 245 7.58 -12.23 -10.63
C MET A 245 7.89 -13.39 -11.58
N LEU A 246 9.12 -13.92 -11.54
CA LEU A 246 9.51 -15.07 -12.37
C LEU A 246 8.71 -16.35 -12.01
N PRO A 247 8.59 -16.75 -10.72
CA PRO A 247 7.72 -17.85 -10.34
C PRO A 247 6.24 -17.63 -10.69
N GLN A 248 5.74 -16.40 -10.60
CA GLN A 248 4.37 -16.07 -11.01
C GLN A 248 4.15 -16.25 -12.52
N ALA A 249 5.10 -15.83 -13.35
CA ALA A 249 5.06 -16.09 -14.78
C ALA A 249 5.07 -17.61 -15.08
N ALA A 250 5.92 -18.37 -14.38
CA ALA A 250 5.92 -19.83 -14.49
C ALA A 250 4.58 -20.45 -14.03
N MET A 251 3.99 -19.96 -12.94
CA MET A 251 2.67 -20.38 -12.47
C MET A 251 1.58 -20.08 -13.50
N MET A 252 1.62 -18.95 -14.20
CA MET A 252 0.67 -18.64 -15.27
C MET A 252 0.76 -19.68 -16.40
N VAL A 253 1.97 -20.01 -16.87
CA VAL A 253 2.17 -21.06 -17.89
C VAL A 253 1.62 -22.41 -17.40
N LEU A 254 1.95 -22.78 -16.16
CA LEU A 254 1.45 -24.00 -15.55
C LEU A 254 -0.07 -23.99 -15.40
N ALA A 255 -0.69 -22.85 -15.09
CA ALA A 255 -2.14 -22.74 -14.97
C ALA A 255 -2.84 -23.02 -16.30
N VAL A 256 -2.30 -22.51 -17.42
CA VAL A 256 -2.82 -22.83 -18.77
C VAL A 256 -2.72 -24.33 -19.06
N ILE A 257 -1.55 -24.92 -18.80
CA ILE A 257 -1.32 -26.35 -19.01
C ILE A 257 -2.28 -27.20 -18.16
N TYR A 258 -2.40 -26.90 -16.86
CA TYR A 258 -3.23 -27.68 -15.95
C TYR A 258 -4.73 -27.42 -16.10
N ALA A 259 -5.15 -26.27 -16.64
CA ALA A 259 -6.52 -26.04 -17.06
C ALA A 259 -6.90 -27.00 -18.20
N ALA A 260 -6.00 -27.23 -19.17
CA ALA A 260 -6.22 -28.22 -20.22
C ALA A 260 -6.18 -29.67 -19.67
N LEU A 261 -5.13 -30.03 -18.92
CA LEU A 261 -4.93 -31.40 -18.41
C LEU A 261 -6.00 -31.83 -17.39
N SER A 262 -6.53 -30.88 -16.62
CA SER A 262 -7.57 -31.13 -15.62
C SER A 262 -8.96 -30.74 -16.10
N GLY A 263 -9.12 -30.40 -17.38
CA GLY A 263 -10.36 -29.86 -17.96
C GLY A 263 -11.59 -30.75 -17.76
N LYS A 264 -11.42 -32.08 -17.78
CA LYS A 264 -12.51 -33.04 -17.50
C LYS A 264 -13.05 -32.99 -16.06
N TYR A 265 -12.29 -32.39 -15.14
CA TYR A 265 -12.66 -32.22 -13.72
C TYR A 265 -13.00 -30.77 -13.36
N ALA A 266 -12.89 -29.85 -14.33
CA ALA A 266 -13.08 -28.42 -14.17
C ALA A 266 -14.27 -27.93 -15.01
N SER A 267 -14.62 -26.66 -14.83
CA SER A 267 -15.51 -25.96 -15.75
C SER A 267 -14.86 -24.66 -16.21
N PHE A 268 -14.68 -24.50 -17.52
CA PHE A 268 -14.19 -23.26 -18.15
C PHE A 268 -15.18 -22.09 -18.04
N ARG A 269 -16.40 -22.35 -17.56
CA ARG A 269 -17.34 -21.28 -17.19
C ARG A 269 -17.03 -20.68 -15.82
N ARG A 270 -16.08 -21.26 -15.06
CA ARG A 270 -15.57 -20.71 -13.80
C ARG A 270 -14.43 -19.74 -14.12
N GLY A 271 -14.17 -18.81 -13.20
CA GLY A 271 -13.01 -17.92 -13.29
C GLY A 271 -13.23 -16.62 -14.08
N TRP A 272 -14.12 -16.56 -15.07
CA TRP A 272 -14.29 -15.32 -15.86
C TRP A 272 -14.81 -14.17 -15.01
N LEU A 273 -15.81 -14.43 -14.15
CA LEU A 273 -16.39 -13.39 -13.30
C LEU A 273 -15.37 -12.80 -12.32
N PRO A 274 -14.63 -13.60 -11.50
CA PRO A 274 -13.60 -13.04 -10.66
C PRO A 274 -12.52 -12.32 -11.48
N ALA A 275 -12.07 -12.85 -12.63
CA ALA A 275 -11.09 -12.19 -13.49
C ALA A 275 -11.53 -10.81 -13.97
N VAL A 276 -12.77 -10.69 -14.47
CA VAL A 276 -13.33 -9.41 -14.94
C VAL A 276 -13.50 -8.44 -13.78
N VAL A 277 -14.07 -8.89 -12.65
CA VAL A 277 -14.27 -8.05 -11.46
C VAL A 277 -12.95 -7.52 -10.92
N THR A 278 -11.94 -8.38 -10.77
CA THR A 278 -10.62 -7.96 -10.28
C THR A 278 -9.91 -7.04 -11.26
N PHE A 279 -10.04 -7.28 -12.58
CA PHE A 279 -9.49 -6.36 -13.58
C PHE A 279 -10.05 -4.95 -13.40
N PHE A 280 -11.37 -4.82 -13.30
CA PHE A 280 -12.01 -3.52 -13.09
C PHE A 280 -11.64 -2.88 -11.75
N PHE A 281 -11.58 -3.66 -10.67
CA PHE A 281 -11.14 -3.14 -9.36
C PHE A 281 -9.75 -2.55 -9.44
N TYR A 282 -8.81 -3.25 -10.07
CA TYR A 282 -7.43 -2.77 -10.22
C TYR A 282 -7.36 -1.53 -11.10
N VAL A 283 -7.99 -1.53 -12.29
CA VAL A 283 -8.00 -0.36 -13.19
C VAL A 283 -8.52 0.89 -12.48
N VAL A 284 -9.61 0.75 -11.72
CA VAL A 284 -10.21 1.85 -10.97
C VAL A 284 -9.25 2.38 -9.89
N VAL A 285 -8.63 1.50 -9.10
CA VAL A 285 -7.68 1.92 -8.06
C VAL A 285 -6.42 2.54 -8.66
N THR A 286 -5.84 1.93 -9.69
CA THR A 286 -4.65 2.47 -10.35
C THR A 286 -4.90 3.84 -10.94
N ALA A 287 -6.05 4.06 -11.58
CA ALA A 287 -6.45 5.37 -12.06
C ALA A 287 -6.62 6.38 -10.90
N ASN A 288 -7.13 5.91 -9.75
CA ASN A 288 -7.29 6.71 -8.54
C ASN A 288 -5.95 7.15 -7.90
N MET A 289 -4.84 6.47 -8.21
CA MET A 289 -3.49 6.76 -7.73
C MET A 289 -2.68 7.71 -8.63
N TRP A 290 -3.31 8.28 -9.67
CA TRP A 290 -2.64 9.17 -10.64
C TRP A 290 -1.74 10.23 -10.00
N ALA A 291 -2.27 10.95 -9.00
CA ALA A 291 -1.52 12.03 -8.35
C ALA A 291 -0.32 11.49 -7.55
N GLY A 292 -0.42 10.28 -7.00
CA GLY A 292 0.69 9.59 -6.33
C GLY A 292 1.80 9.22 -7.30
N PHE A 293 1.47 8.65 -8.47
CA PHE A 293 2.47 8.34 -9.50
C PHE A 293 3.16 9.60 -10.03
N ARG A 294 2.41 10.68 -10.24
CA ARG A 294 2.98 11.97 -10.65
C ARG A 294 3.94 12.51 -9.57
N ALA A 295 3.53 12.45 -8.30
CA ALA A 295 4.38 12.86 -7.17
C ALA A 295 5.68 12.06 -7.12
N GLU A 296 5.60 10.74 -7.33
CA GLU A 296 6.75 9.85 -7.38
C GLU A 296 7.71 10.21 -8.53
N MET A 297 7.21 10.52 -9.73
CA MET A 297 8.06 10.98 -10.85
C MET A 297 8.85 12.23 -10.46
N LEU A 298 8.18 13.23 -9.87
CA LEU A 298 8.81 14.48 -9.45
C LEU A 298 9.84 14.26 -8.33
N SER A 299 9.54 13.40 -7.36
CA SER A 299 10.48 13.04 -6.28
C SER A 299 11.72 12.31 -6.80
N ASN A 300 11.56 11.54 -7.89
CA ASN A 300 12.67 10.87 -8.58
C ASN A 300 13.44 11.79 -9.55
N GLY A 301 13.16 13.09 -9.54
CA GLY A 301 13.90 14.09 -10.34
C GLY A 301 13.49 14.17 -11.81
N PHE A 302 12.33 13.61 -12.20
CA PHE A 302 11.82 13.82 -13.56
C PHE A 302 11.49 15.31 -13.79
N PRO A 303 11.76 15.84 -15.00
CA PRO A 303 11.32 17.18 -15.36
C PRO A 303 9.81 17.30 -15.23
N TRP A 304 9.35 18.46 -14.74
CA TRP A 304 7.92 18.71 -14.51
C TRP A 304 7.08 18.50 -15.77
N ALA A 305 7.56 18.97 -16.93
CA ALA A 305 6.87 18.84 -18.22
C ALA A 305 6.68 17.38 -18.67
N GLU A 306 7.42 16.44 -18.07
CA GLU A 306 7.38 15.02 -18.38
C GLU A 306 6.65 14.21 -17.28
N ALA A 307 6.39 14.79 -16.11
CA ALA A 307 5.83 14.06 -14.97
C ALA A 307 4.43 13.48 -15.26
N ASP A 308 3.56 14.23 -15.94
CA ASP A 308 2.24 13.74 -16.35
C ASP A 308 2.33 12.63 -17.40
N ALA A 309 3.27 12.74 -18.34
CA ALA A 309 3.53 11.70 -19.32
C ALA A 309 4.09 10.43 -18.68
N GLY A 310 5.00 10.58 -17.70
CA GLY A 310 5.52 9.48 -16.90
C GLY A 310 4.43 8.77 -16.10
N ALA A 311 3.59 9.53 -15.40
CA ALA A 311 2.43 9.00 -14.67
C ALA A 311 1.46 8.26 -15.62
N PHE A 312 1.19 8.82 -16.81
CA PHE A 312 0.38 8.18 -17.84
C PHE A 312 0.97 6.82 -18.26
N VAL A 313 2.26 6.77 -18.58
CA VAL A 313 2.96 5.55 -18.98
C VAL A 313 2.90 4.50 -17.86
N THR A 314 3.09 4.89 -16.61
CA THR A 314 2.98 4.01 -15.44
C THR A 314 1.57 3.41 -15.30
N VAL A 315 0.53 4.25 -15.37
CA VAL A 315 -0.87 3.80 -15.30
C VAL A 315 -1.21 2.88 -16.47
N ALA A 316 -0.85 3.27 -17.69
CA ALA A 316 -1.10 2.45 -18.88
C ALA A 316 -0.41 1.08 -18.79
N THR A 317 0.85 1.05 -18.36
CA THR A 317 1.61 -0.19 -18.16
C THR A 317 0.98 -1.06 -17.09
N SER A 318 0.56 -0.46 -15.97
CA SER A 318 -0.15 -1.16 -14.90
C SER A 318 -1.47 -1.78 -15.35
N ILE A 319 -2.22 -1.10 -16.23
CA ILE A 319 -3.46 -1.66 -16.80
C ILE A 319 -3.17 -2.86 -17.71
N VAL A 320 -2.10 -2.80 -18.52
CA VAL A 320 -1.67 -3.94 -19.36
C VAL A 320 -1.26 -5.13 -18.49
N ILE A 321 -0.49 -4.89 -17.42
CA ILE A 321 -0.12 -5.93 -16.45
C ILE A 321 -1.38 -6.49 -15.76
N ALA A 322 -2.33 -5.64 -15.38
CA ALA A 322 -3.58 -6.05 -14.77
C ALA A 322 -4.41 -6.96 -15.67
N PHE A 323 -4.42 -6.69 -16.98
CA PHE A 323 -5.07 -7.57 -17.97
C PHE A 323 -4.38 -8.94 -18.02
N GLY A 324 -3.04 -8.98 -18.04
CA GLY A 324 -2.27 -10.22 -17.94
C GLY A 324 -2.57 -11.00 -16.67
N THR A 325 -2.61 -10.33 -15.52
CA THR A 325 -2.97 -10.92 -14.22
C THR A 325 -4.40 -11.45 -14.20
N ALA A 326 -5.36 -10.75 -14.81
CA ALA A 326 -6.74 -11.23 -14.91
C ALA A 326 -6.85 -12.49 -15.78
N LEU A 327 -6.08 -12.57 -16.87
CA LEU A 327 -5.99 -13.78 -17.70
C LEU A 327 -5.36 -14.94 -16.91
N ALA A 328 -4.26 -14.68 -16.20
CA ALA A 328 -3.61 -15.66 -15.33
C ALA A 328 -4.59 -16.15 -14.23
N LEU A 329 -5.36 -15.24 -13.63
CA LEU A 329 -6.35 -15.56 -12.62
C LEU A 329 -7.44 -16.50 -13.14
N TYR A 330 -7.94 -16.23 -14.35
CA TYR A 330 -8.93 -17.10 -15.01
C TYR A 330 -8.39 -18.53 -15.14
N PHE A 331 -7.17 -18.71 -15.66
CA PHE A 331 -6.59 -20.04 -15.79
C PHE A 331 -6.27 -20.69 -14.45
N CYS A 332 -5.79 -19.92 -13.45
CA CYS A 332 -5.59 -20.42 -12.09
C CYS A 332 -6.90 -20.93 -11.49
N ALA A 333 -8.02 -20.21 -11.69
CA ALA A 333 -9.33 -20.61 -11.22
C ALA A 333 -9.80 -21.94 -11.84
N VAL A 334 -9.63 -22.09 -13.16
CA VAL A 334 -10.01 -23.33 -13.87
C VAL A 334 -9.11 -24.50 -13.48
N ALA A 335 -7.79 -24.29 -13.49
CA ALA A 335 -6.81 -25.31 -13.16
C ALA A 335 -6.92 -25.77 -11.70
N GLY A 336 -7.03 -24.83 -10.75
CA GLY A 336 -7.24 -25.12 -9.34
C GLY A 336 -8.48 -25.97 -9.10
N ASP A 337 -9.61 -25.62 -9.74
CA ASP A 337 -10.84 -26.39 -9.63
C ASP A 337 -10.68 -27.82 -10.13
N GLY A 338 -10.08 -27.98 -11.32
CA GLY A 338 -9.80 -29.30 -11.89
C GLY A 338 -8.88 -30.14 -11.02
N LEU A 339 -7.80 -29.55 -10.50
CA LEU A 339 -6.82 -30.22 -9.65
C LEU A 339 -7.46 -30.72 -8.34
N TRP A 340 -8.20 -29.87 -7.64
CA TRP A 340 -8.84 -30.27 -6.38
C TRP A 340 -9.96 -31.29 -6.58
N ASN A 341 -10.79 -31.14 -7.61
CA ASN A 341 -11.85 -32.11 -7.92
C ASN A 341 -11.27 -33.47 -8.37
N ARG A 342 -10.12 -33.46 -9.04
CA ARG A 342 -9.37 -34.68 -9.40
C ARG A 342 -8.78 -35.38 -8.18
N MET A 343 -8.14 -34.62 -7.29
CA MET A 343 -7.43 -35.18 -6.13
C MET A 343 -8.39 -35.65 -5.02
N GLU A 344 -9.47 -34.91 -4.76
CA GLU A 344 -10.44 -35.22 -3.71
C GLU A 344 -11.89 -35.09 -4.23
N PRO A 345 -12.35 -36.07 -5.04
CA PRO A 345 -13.71 -36.09 -5.55
C PRO A 345 -14.74 -35.93 -4.44
N GLY A 346 -15.67 -35.00 -4.61
CA GLY A 346 -16.77 -34.74 -3.66
C GLY A 346 -16.49 -33.68 -2.58
N LYS A 347 -15.23 -33.33 -2.29
CA LYS A 347 -14.94 -32.25 -1.31
C LYS A 347 -15.33 -30.87 -1.81
N ARG A 348 -15.23 -30.62 -3.12
CA ARG A 348 -15.59 -29.37 -3.83
C ARG A 348 -15.32 -28.11 -3.01
N LEU A 349 -14.05 -27.68 -3.00
CA LEU A 349 -13.59 -26.50 -2.26
C LEU A 349 -14.23 -25.20 -2.75
N TRP A 350 -14.68 -25.16 -4.01
CA TRP A 350 -15.38 -24.04 -4.60
C TRP A 350 -16.78 -24.47 -5.09
N PRO A 351 -17.86 -24.08 -4.38
CA PRO A 351 -19.22 -24.40 -4.79
C PRO A 351 -19.60 -23.69 -6.10
N ALA A 352 -20.47 -24.32 -6.89
CA ALA A 352 -21.00 -23.73 -8.11
C ALA A 352 -22.20 -22.84 -7.81
N TRP A 353 -22.38 -21.74 -8.53
CA TRP A 353 -23.59 -20.91 -8.44
C TRP A 353 -24.90 -21.67 -8.71
N ARG A 354 -24.83 -22.83 -9.38
CA ARG A 354 -25.99 -23.70 -9.66
C ARG A 354 -26.30 -24.70 -8.53
N ASP A 355 -25.42 -24.82 -7.53
CA ASP A 355 -25.64 -25.71 -6.40
C ASP A 355 -26.78 -25.16 -5.53
N ALA A 356 -27.73 -26.02 -5.14
CA ALA A 356 -28.95 -25.58 -4.42
C ALA A 356 -28.66 -24.87 -3.08
N ASP A 357 -27.51 -25.15 -2.47
CA ASP A 357 -27.06 -24.58 -1.21
C ASP A 357 -25.98 -23.49 -1.36
N TYR A 358 -25.66 -23.04 -2.59
CA TYR A 358 -24.57 -22.08 -2.84
C TYR A 358 -24.67 -20.83 -1.96
N GLY A 359 -25.84 -20.19 -1.92
CA GLY A 359 -26.04 -18.97 -1.14
C GLY A 359 -25.80 -19.16 0.36
N GLU A 360 -26.25 -20.30 0.92
CA GLU A 360 -26.02 -20.63 2.33
C GLU A 360 -24.55 -20.93 2.61
N ARG A 361 -23.88 -21.64 1.70
CA ARG A 361 -22.44 -21.92 1.79
C ARG A 361 -21.62 -20.63 1.71
N ALA A 362 -21.97 -19.72 0.81
CA ALA A 362 -21.31 -18.42 0.65
C ALA A 362 -21.45 -17.57 1.93
N PHE A 363 -22.66 -17.48 2.49
CA PHE A 363 -22.90 -16.73 3.72
C PHE A 363 -22.23 -17.38 4.94
N ALA A 364 -22.22 -18.70 5.03
CA ALA A 364 -21.48 -19.42 6.07
C ALA A 364 -19.95 -19.24 5.94
N ALA A 365 -19.44 -19.21 4.71
CA ALA A 365 -18.03 -18.92 4.42
C ALA A 365 -17.66 -17.50 4.85
N MET A 366 -18.50 -16.50 4.56
CA MET A 366 -18.30 -15.12 5.02
C MET A 366 -18.20 -15.02 6.54
N LYS A 367 -19.13 -15.64 7.27
CA LYS A 367 -19.08 -15.64 8.75
C LYS A 367 -17.80 -16.25 9.30
N LYS A 368 -17.36 -17.36 8.71
CA LYS A 368 -16.07 -17.99 9.06
C LYS A 368 -14.90 -17.10 8.67
N GLY A 369 -15.01 -16.40 7.54
CA GLY A 369 -14.05 -15.42 7.06
C GLY A 369 -13.70 -14.40 8.13
N TYR A 370 -14.70 -13.73 8.72
CA TYR A 370 -14.46 -12.78 9.83
C TYR A 370 -13.80 -13.42 11.05
N LEU A 371 -14.22 -14.61 11.46
CA LEU A 371 -13.58 -15.30 12.60
C LEU A 371 -12.10 -15.56 12.31
N ILE A 372 -11.76 -15.99 11.10
CA ILE A 372 -10.37 -16.23 10.68
C ILE A 372 -9.61 -14.90 10.55
N ALA A 373 -10.24 -13.85 10.02
CA ALA A 373 -9.65 -12.52 9.91
C ALA A 373 -9.22 -11.98 11.29
N PHE A 374 -10.05 -12.13 12.32
CA PHE A 374 -9.67 -11.73 13.69
C PHE A 374 -8.50 -12.55 14.25
N ILE A 375 -8.41 -13.84 13.93
CA ILE A 375 -7.22 -14.65 14.28
C ILE A 375 -6.00 -14.14 13.53
N LEU A 376 -6.12 -13.84 12.23
CA LEU A 376 -5.03 -13.32 11.40
C LEU A 376 -4.53 -11.96 11.91
N LEU A 377 -5.43 -11.05 12.29
CA LEU A 377 -5.08 -9.75 12.86
C LEU A 377 -4.26 -9.88 14.14
N GLY A 378 -4.70 -10.71 15.09
CA GLY A 378 -3.94 -10.94 16.33
C GLY A 378 -2.60 -11.62 16.08
N LEU A 379 -2.55 -12.59 15.16
CA LEU A 379 -1.30 -13.24 14.78
C LEU A 379 -0.33 -12.26 14.12
N GLN A 380 -0.81 -11.42 13.20
CA GLN A 380 -0.01 -10.39 12.54
C GLN A 380 0.53 -9.37 13.54
N ALA A 381 -0.29 -8.90 14.47
CA ALA A 381 0.14 -7.99 15.53
C ALA A 381 1.25 -8.58 16.40
N VAL A 382 1.15 -9.85 16.77
CA VAL A 382 2.21 -10.55 17.53
C VAL A 382 3.47 -10.73 16.70
N ILE A 383 3.36 -11.07 15.42
CA ILE A 383 4.51 -11.22 14.52
C ILE A 383 5.24 -9.89 14.40
N PHE A 384 4.55 -8.78 14.13
CA PHE A 384 5.20 -7.48 14.01
C PHE A 384 5.85 -7.03 15.32
N LEU A 385 5.20 -7.25 16.46
CA LEU A 385 5.81 -6.96 17.75
C LEU A 385 7.10 -7.78 17.98
N ALA A 386 7.10 -9.05 17.58
CA ALA A 386 8.28 -9.92 17.67
C ALA A 386 9.39 -9.52 16.69
N LEU A 387 9.04 -9.07 15.49
CA LEU A 387 10.00 -8.57 14.49
C LEU A 387 10.62 -7.23 14.94
N ASP A 388 9.81 -6.31 15.49
CA ASP A 388 10.27 -5.03 16.05
C ASP A 388 11.24 -5.28 17.22
N LYS A 389 10.79 -6.00 18.25
CA LYS A 389 11.59 -6.22 19.46
C LYS A 389 12.73 -7.22 19.30
N GLY A 390 12.65 -8.12 18.32
CA GLY A 390 13.61 -9.21 18.13
C GLY A 390 14.62 -8.96 17.01
N LEU A 391 14.15 -8.51 15.85
CA LEU A 391 14.97 -8.32 14.65
C LEU A 391 15.17 -6.84 14.27
N GLY A 392 14.62 -5.91 15.06
CA GLY A 392 14.72 -4.48 14.81
C GLY A 392 14.01 -4.07 13.53
N SER A 393 12.84 -4.63 13.25
CA SER A 393 12.04 -4.20 12.10
C SER A 393 11.51 -2.79 12.31
N PHE A 394 11.56 -1.96 11.27
CA PHE A 394 11.13 -0.57 11.28
C PHE A 394 10.28 -0.26 10.05
N VAL A 395 9.54 0.84 10.09
CA VAL A 395 8.62 1.25 9.03
C VAL A 395 9.11 2.50 8.31
N THR A 396 8.63 2.70 7.09
CA THR A 396 8.82 3.93 6.30
C THR A 396 7.49 4.30 5.63
N THR A 397 7.49 5.33 4.80
CA THR A 397 6.31 5.82 4.07
C THR A 397 6.38 5.43 2.58
N ASP A 398 5.24 5.48 1.91
CA ASP A 398 5.12 5.35 0.45
C ASP A 398 4.06 6.33 -0.06
N ALA A 399 4.52 7.42 -0.67
CA ALA A 399 3.64 8.46 -1.19
C ALA A 399 2.78 7.99 -2.37
N SER A 400 3.21 6.98 -3.13
CA SER A 400 2.46 6.47 -4.28
C SER A 400 1.17 5.75 -3.84
N GLN A 401 1.21 5.11 -2.66
CA GLN A 401 0.11 4.33 -2.08
C GLN A 401 -0.63 5.06 -0.95
N ALA A 402 -0.21 6.26 -0.59
CA ALA A 402 -0.87 7.06 0.42
C ALA A 402 -2.28 7.48 -0.02
N THR A 403 -3.24 7.31 0.88
CA THR A 403 -4.64 7.70 0.69
C THR A 403 -4.77 9.22 0.46
N TYR A 404 -3.82 10.02 0.97
CA TYR A 404 -3.68 11.46 0.71
C TYR A 404 -3.54 11.80 -0.78
N ASN A 405 -2.97 10.91 -1.59
CA ASN A 405 -2.79 11.10 -3.03
C ASN A 405 -3.96 10.55 -3.86
N MET A 406 -4.96 9.94 -3.24
CA MET A 406 -6.10 9.39 -3.96
C MET A 406 -7.15 10.46 -4.24
N VAL A 407 -7.71 10.45 -5.45
CA VAL A 407 -8.82 11.35 -5.82
C VAL A 407 -10.08 11.00 -5.02
N TYR A 408 -10.33 9.71 -4.89
CA TYR A 408 -11.42 9.12 -4.13
C TYR A 408 -10.86 8.11 -3.13
N PRO A 409 -10.41 8.55 -1.93
CA PRO A 409 -9.84 7.64 -0.92
C PRO A 409 -10.78 6.48 -0.57
N TRP A 410 -12.09 6.69 -0.67
CA TRP A 410 -13.10 5.66 -0.43
C TRP A 410 -13.12 4.53 -1.48
N MET A 411 -12.38 4.65 -2.59
CA MET A 411 -12.24 3.57 -3.59
C MET A 411 -11.06 2.64 -3.29
N PHE A 412 -10.14 3.02 -2.40
CA PHE A 412 -8.97 2.24 -2.03
C PHE A 412 -9.24 0.75 -1.68
N PRO A 413 -10.35 0.37 -1.01
CA PRO A 413 -10.62 -1.02 -0.63
C PRO A 413 -10.90 -1.96 -1.79
N LEU A 414 -11.18 -1.43 -2.98
CA LEU A 414 -11.22 -2.25 -4.17
C LEU A 414 -9.87 -2.97 -4.37
N LEU A 415 -8.76 -2.37 -3.90
CA LEU A 415 -7.44 -3.00 -3.86
C LEU A 415 -7.41 -4.19 -2.89
N GLY A 416 -7.98 -4.02 -1.69
CA GLY A 416 -8.07 -5.09 -0.70
C GLY A 416 -8.89 -6.29 -1.20
N TRP A 417 -9.98 -6.03 -1.92
CA TRP A 417 -10.78 -7.07 -2.59
C TRP A 417 -10.07 -7.69 -3.78
N TRP A 418 -9.37 -6.87 -4.58
CA TRP A 418 -8.55 -7.34 -5.68
C TRP A 418 -7.53 -8.35 -5.17
N ALA A 419 -6.72 -7.98 -4.17
CA ALA A 419 -5.72 -8.84 -3.54
C ALA A 419 -6.36 -10.12 -2.97
N ALA A 420 -7.44 -9.99 -2.19
CA ALA A 420 -8.09 -11.14 -1.59
C ALA A 420 -8.66 -12.16 -2.60
N ILE A 421 -9.10 -11.72 -3.79
CA ILE A 421 -9.60 -12.64 -4.82
C ILE A 421 -8.42 -13.21 -5.62
N THR A 422 -7.49 -12.35 -6.06
CA THR A 422 -6.39 -12.77 -6.93
C THR A 422 -5.46 -13.74 -6.22
N GLU A 423 -5.03 -13.41 -5.01
CA GLU A 423 -4.02 -14.15 -4.26
C GLU A 423 -4.55 -15.50 -3.76
N GLU A 424 -5.80 -15.55 -3.33
CA GLU A 424 -6.42 -16.80 -2.86
C GLU A 424 -6.67 -17.79 -3.99
N ILE A 425 -7.01 -17.32 -5.19
CA ILE A 425 -7.14 -18.19 -6.36
C ILE A 425 -5.76 -18.61 -6.88
N GLN A 426 -4.81 -17.68 -6.96
CA GLN A 426 -3.50 -17.91 -7.54
C GLN A 426 -2.61 -18.76 -6.63
N TYR A 427 -2.35 -18.31 -5.41
CA TYR A 427 -1.39 -18.95 -4.51
C TYR A 427 -2.03 -20.11 -3.74
N ARG A 428 -3.24 -19.93 -3.22
CA ARG A 428 -3.87 -20.97 -2.40
C ARG A 428 -4.54 -22.02 -3.27
N PHE A 429 -5.49 -21.62 -4.11
CA PHE A 429 -6.29 -22.57 -4.86
C PHE A 429 -5.48 -23.30 -5.93
N PHE A 430 -4.82 -22.56 -6.80
CA PHE A 430 -3.97 -23.15 -7.83
C PHE A 430 -2.60 -23.58 -7.30
N GLY A 431 -1.85 -22.66 -6.68
CA GLY A 431 -0.48 -22.89 -6.21
C GLY A 431 -0.32 -24.07 -5.24
N ILE A 432 -1.11 -24.10 -4.15
CA ILE A 432 -1.09 -25.27 -3.23
C ILE A 432 -1.60 -26.52 -3.97
N GLY A 433 -2.61 -26.37 -4.83
CA GLY A 433 -3.18 -27.47 -5.60
C GLY A 433 -2.15 -28.20 -6.46
N ILE A 434 -1.35 -27.47 -7.24
CA ILE A 434 -0.33 -28.04 -8.11
C ILE A 434 0.84 -28.62 -7.32
N MET A 435 1.33 -27.93 -6.30
CA MET A 435 2.44 -28.42 -5.45
C MET A 435 2.03 -29.70 -4.72
N ARG A 436 0.80 -29.75 -4.20
CA ARG A 436 0.25 -30.94 -3.56
C ARG A 436 0.12 -32.09 -4.56
N TYR A 437 -0.36 -31.82 -5.77
CA TYR A 437 -0.49 -32.82 -6.82
C TYR A 437 0.87 -33.44 -7.16
N TRP A 438 1.93 -32.63 -7.29
CA TRP A 438 3.29 -33.12 -7.54
C TRP A 438 3.85 -33.92 -6.38
N LEU A 439 3.76 -33.41 -5.15
CA LEU A 439 4.30 -34.09 -3.96
C LEU A 439 3.60 -35.42 -3.69
N ILE A 440 2.27 -35.47 -3.83
CA ILE A 440 1.51 -36.72 -3.67
C ILE A 440 1.82 -37.69 -4.81
N GLY A 441 1.92 -37.20 -6.05
CA GLY A 441 2.27 -38.02 -7.21
C GLY A 441 3.66 -38.63 -7.08
N LEU A 442 4.65 -37.85 -6.65
CA LEU A 442 6.01 -38.30 -6.40
C LEU A 442 6.05 -39.32 -5.26
N ALA A 443 5.38 -39.05 -4.13
CA ALA A 443 5.29 -39.99 -3.03
C ALA A 443 4.62 -41.31 -3.46
N ALA A 444 3.58 -41.25 -4.28
CA ALA A 444 2.90 -42.43 -4.80
C ALA A 444 3.77 -43.24 -5.76
N LEU A 445 4.60 -42.57 -6.57
CA LEU A 445 5.56 -43.20 -7.46
C LEU A 445 6.64 -43.95 -6.66
N ILE A 446 7.22 -43.30 -5.65
CA ILE A 446 8.27 -43.88 -4.80
C ILE A 446 7.72 -45.05 -3.97
N ALA A 447 6.56 -44.87 -3.35
CA ALA A 447 5.93 -45.89 -2.51
C ALA A 447 5.16 -46.97 -3.30
N ARG A 448 5.08 -46.86 -4.64
CA ARG A 448 4.28 -47.71 -5.54
C ARG A 448 2.83 -47.90 -5.08
N GLY A 449 2.23 -46.84 -4.53
CA GLY A 449 0.88 -46.89 -3.95
C GLY A 449 0.46 -45.54 -3.37
N ALA A 450 -0.84 -45.36 -3.12
CA ALA A 450 -1.35 -44.09 -2.59
C ALA A 450 -0.80 -43.82 -1.17
N PRO A 451 -0.32 -42.60 -0.88
CA PRO A 451 0.18 -42.26 0.45
C PRO A 451 -0.93 -42.34 1.49
N SER A 452 -0.56 -42.69 2.73
CA SER A 452 -1.49 -42.73 3.86
C SER A 452 -2.14 -41.35 4.07
N PRO A 453 -3.35 -41.25 4.68
CA PRO A 453 -3.98 -39.97 4.96
C PRO A 453 -3.13 -39.02 5.80
N ARG A 454 -2.29 -39.56 6.71
CA ARG A 454 -1.35 -38.77 7.52
C ARG A 454 -0.22 -38.21 6.66
N THR A 455 0.34 -39.04 5.79
CA THR A 455 1.39 -38.62 4.84
C THR A 455 0.85 -37.57 3.88
N ALA A 456 -0.35 -37.77 3.31
CA ALA A 456 -0.98 -36.80 2.43
C ALA A 456 -1.24 -35.46 3.13
N ALA A 457 -1.61 -35.48 4.41
CA ALA A 457 -1.76 -34.25 5.21
C ALA A 457 -0.41 -33.54 5.42
N ALA A 458 0.66 -34.26 5.76
CA ALA A 458 2.00 -33.70 5.90
C ALA A 458 2.51 -33.09 4.58
N LEU A 459 2.32 -33.79 3.46
CA LEU A 459 2.67 -33.28 2.13
C LEU A 459 1.81 -32.08 1.72
N THR A 460 0.59 -31.97 2.22
CA THR A 460 -0.26 -30.79 1.98
C THR A 460 0.31 -29.56 2.70
N TRP A 461 0.83 -29.71 3.93
CA TRP A 461 1.54 -28.63 4.60
C TRP A 461 2.81 -28.23 3.85
N LEU A 462 3.61 -29.22 3.42
CA LEU A 462 4.80 -28.95 2.61
C LEU A 462 4.46 -28.24 1.29
N ALA A 463 3.36 -28.61 0.64
CA ALA A 463 2.86 -27.97 -0.57
C ALA A 463 2.49 -26.49 -0.40
N MET A 464 2.28 -26.02 0.83
CA MET A 464 2.00 -24.60 1.08
C MET A 464 3.26 -23.72 1.02
N ILE A 465 4.45 -24.29 1.25
CA ILE A 465 5.69 -23.50 1.32
C ILE A 465 5.96 -22.74 0.02
N PRO A 466 6.04 -23.39 -1.16
CA PRO A 466 6.41 -22.66 -2.38
C PRO A 466 5.45 -21.50 -2.72
N PRO A 467 4.12 -21.69 -2.80
CA PRO A 467 3.23 -20.58 -3.15
C PRO A 467 3.17 -19.49 -2.09
N ASN A 468 3.35 -19.82 -0.79
CA ASN A 468 3.43 -18.81 0.27
C ASN A 468 4.71 -17.98 0.17
N LEU A 469 5.85 -18.60 -0.16
CA LEU A 469 7.10 -17.87 -0.40
C LEU A 469 6.97 -16.95 -1.61
N VAL A 470 6.42 -17.44 -2.73
CA VAL A 470 6.19 -16.60 -3.92
C VAL A 470 5.31 -15.40 -3.58
N TRP A 471 4.22 -15.63 -2.84
CA TRP A 471 3.37 -14.54 -2.36
C TRP A 471 4.14 -13.55 -1.47
N ALA A 472 4.88 -14.04 -0.48
CA ALA A 472 5.60 -13.22 0.47
C ALA A 472 6.73 -12.41 -0.18
N PHE A 473 7.45 -12.99 -1.16
CA PHE A 473 8.43 -12.27 -1.97
C PHE A 473 7.81 -11.14 -2.79
N GLY A 474 6.53 -11.22 -3.14
CA GLY A 474 5.84 -10.13 -3.85
C GLY A 474 5.58 -8.88 -3.00
N HIS A 475 5.89 -8.92 -1.71
CA HIS A 475 5.54 -7.88 -0.73
C HIS A 475 6.75 -7.34 0.05
N VAL A 476 7.97 -7.78 -0.29
CA VAL A 476 9.20 -7.36 0.41
C VAL A 476 9.63 -5.94 0.07
N SER A 477 9.03 -5.32 -0.95
CA SER A 477 9.21 -3.92 -1.32
C SER A 477 8.28 -2.96 -0.57
N TYR A 478 7.38 -3.46 0.28
CA TYR A 478 6.54 -2.60 1.10
C TYR A 478 7.38 -1.89 2.15
N SER A 479 6.83 -0.80 2.69
CA SER A 479 7.49 0.12 3.63
C SER A 479 7.78 -0.44 5.03
N ILE A 480 8.28 -1.67 5.11
CA ILE A 480 8.66 -2.40 6.32
C ILE A 480 10.00 -3.08 6.08
N TYR A 481 11.02 -2.68 6.83
CA TYR A 481 12.38 -3.19 6.72
C TYR A 481 12.85 -3.82 8.03
N PRO A 482 13.88 -4.68 8.02
CA PRO A 482 14.56 -5.23 6.84
C PRO A 482 13.65 -6.08 5.94
N VAL A 483 14.03 -6.27 4.68
CA VAL A 483 13.20 -6.93 3.64
C VAL A 483 12.66 -8.31 4.02
N TYR A 484 13.37 -9.04 4.89
CA TYR A 484 12.94 -10.36 5.36
C TYR A 484 11.75 -10.31 6.32
N SER A 485 11.38 -9.15 6.86
CA SER A 485 10.28 -9.01 7.82
C SER A 485 8.95 -9.42 7.19
N ARG A 486 8.66 -8.92 5.98
CA ARG A 486 7.46 -9.30 5.21
C ARG A 486 7.51 -10.75 4.75
N LEU A 487 8.70 -11.26 4.43
CA LEU A 487 8.89 -12.65 4.08
C LEU A 487 8.48 -13.60 5.21
N ILE A 488 8.91 -13.31 6.45
CA ILE A 488 8.58 -14.10 7.64
C ILE A 488 7.08 -14.01 7.92
N GLU A 489 6.55 -12.80 8.01
CA GLU A 489 5.15 -12.54 8.34
C GLU A 489 4.20 -13.23 7.37
N LEU A 490 4.31 -12.95 6.07
CA LEU A 490 3.37 -13.43 5.08
C LEU A 490 3.51 -14.94 4.85
N THR A 491 4.69 -15.53 5.04
CA THR A 491 4.83 -16.99 5.00
C THR A 491 4.00 -17.64 6.12
N LEU A 492 4.05 -17.10 7.35
CA LEU A 492 3.29 -17.61 8.48
C LEU A 492 1.77 -17.40 8.30
N LEU A 493 1.34 -16.21 7.87
CA LEU A 493 -0.07 -15.95 7.59
C LEU A 493 -0.58 -16.84 6.45
N GLY A 494 0.23 -17.05 5.41
CA GLY A 494 -0.12 -17.87 4.27
C GLY A 494 -0.41 -19.33 4.64
N PHE A 495 0.25 -19.88 5.66
CA PHE A 495 -0.08 -21.21 6.18
C PHE A 495 -1.47 -21.26 6.82
N LEU A 496 -1.84 -20.23 7.59
CA LEU A 496 -3.16 -20.17 8.23
C LEU A 496 -4.27 -19.97 7.19
N ILE A 497 -4.05 -19.13 6.18
CA ILE A 497 -4.99 -18.93 5.08
C ILE A 497 -5.10 -20.21 4.23
N GLY A 498 -3.98 -20.85 3.90
CA GLY A 498 -3.96 -22.15 3.21
C GLY A 498 -4.73 -23.23 3.98
N TRP A 499 -4.54 -23.31 5.30
CA TRP A 499 -5.33 -24.18 6.17
C TRP A 499 -6.83 -23.84 6.13
N CYS A 500 -7.18 -22.55 6.17
CA CYS A 500 -8.56 -22.08 6.06
C CYS A 500 -9.20 -22.57 4.76
N MET A 501 -8.53 -22.43 3.62
CA MET A 501 -9.01 -22.90 2.32
C MET A 501 -9.26 -24.42 2.34
N ILE A 502 -8.30 -25.21 2.81
CA ILE A 502 -8.41 -26.68 2.82
C ILE A 502 -9.54 -27.16 3.74
N ARG A 503 -9.78 -26.43 4.84
CA ARG A 503 -10.74 -26.82 5.88
C ARG A 503 -12.15 -26.30 5.64
N PHE A 504 -12.30 -25.10 5.08
CA PHE A 504 -13.57 -24.38 4.96
C PHE A 504 -13.95 -24.00 3.52
N GLY A 505 -13.04 -24.19 2.56
CA GLY A 505 -13.25 -23.91 1.14
C GLY A 505 -12.70 -22.55 0.70
N LEU A 506 -12.61 -22.36 -0.62
CA LEU A 506 -12.01 -21.18 -1.25
C LEU A 506 -12.71 -19.88 -0.85
N MET A 507 -14.05 -19.87 -0.82
CA MET A 507 -14.79 -18.67 -0.45
C MET A 507 -14.48 -18.20 0.98
N ALA A 508 -14.22 -19.13 1.92
CA ALA A 508 -13.90 -18.76 3.29
C ALA A 508 -12.52 -18.11 3.38
N ALA A 509 -11.55 -18.56 2.58
CA ALA A 509 -10.23 -17.95 2.48
C ALA A 509 -10.31 -16.55 1.86
N ILE A 510 -11.05 -16.38 0.75
CA ILE A 510 -11.29 -15.07 0.13
C ILE A 510 -11.95 -14.11 1.11
N PHE A 511 -13.02 -14.53 1.82
CA PHE A 511 -13.67 -13.66 2.80
C PHE A 511 -12.78 -13.38 4.02
N ALA A 512 -11.95 -14.31 4.47
CA ALA A 512 -11.00 -14.07 5.54
C ALA A 512 -9.97 -13.01 5.15
N HIS A 513 -9.41 -13.13 3.95
CA HIS A 513 -8.45 -12.19 3.41
C HIS A 513 -9.10 -10.81 3.16
N ALA A 514 -10.27 -10.77 2.51
CA ALA A 514 -10.99 -9.51 2.26
C ALA A 514 -11.38 -8.80 3.57
N ALA A 515 -11.76 -9.54 4.61
CA ALA A 515 -12.04 -8.98 5.92
C ALA A 515 -10.77 -8.49 6.65
N LEU A 516 -9.66 -9.22 6.54
CA LEU A 516 -8.35 -8.77 7.04
C LEU A 516 -7.98 -7.43 6.40
N ASN A 517 -8.00 -7.36 5.07
CA ASN A 517 -7.67 -6.13 4.33
C ASN A 517 -8.65 -5.01 4.65
N GLY A 518 -9.96 -5.30 4.69
CA GLY A 518 -10.99 -4.32 5.02
C GLY A 518 -10.84 -3.74 6.43
N ILE A 519 -10.35 -4.53 7.40
CA ILE A 519 -10.09 -4.06 8.76
C ILE A 519 -8.79 -3.26 8.83
N LEU A 520 -7.70 -3.73 8.22
CA LEU A 520 -6.42 -3.02 8.23
C LEU A 520 -6.51 -1.67 7.49
N ILE A 521 -6.99 -1.68 6.25
CA ILE A 521 -7.20 -0.46 5.45
C ILE A 521 -8.27 0.42 6.10
N GLY A 522 -9.34 -0.19 6.60
CA GLY A 522 -10.38 0.55 7.31
C GLY A 522 -9.81 1.29 8.51
N THR A 523 -8.99 0.61 9.32
CA THR A 523 -8.31 1.21 10.48
C THR A 523 -7.39 2.33 10.02
N GLN A 524 -6.55 2.11 9.01
CA GLN A 524 -5.68 3.15 8.44
C GLN A 524 -6.48 4.41 8.07
N LEU A 525 -7.64 4.29 7.42
CA LEU A 525 -8.45 5.47 7.06
C LEU A 525 -9.02 6.23 8.26
N PHE A 526 -9.22 5.58 9.42
CA PHE A 526 -9.51 6.30 10.67
C PHE A 526 -8.28 7.03 11.19
N MET A 527 -7.09 6.46 10.98
CA MET A 527 -5.82 6.96 11.48
C MET A 527 -5.23 8.08 10.61
N ASP A 528 -5.54 8.10 9.31
CA ASP A 528 -5.03 9.09 8.35
C ASP A 528 -5.57 10.52 8.59
N GLY A 529 -6.57 10.72 9.47
CA GLY A 529 -7.06 12.05 9.82
C GLY A 529 -7.77 12.82 8.69
N MET A 530 -8.07 12.17 7.56
CA MET A 530 -8.76 12.80 6.43
C MET A 530 -10.27 12.91 6.67
N PRO A 531 -10.92 14.01 6.23
CA PRO A 531 -12.38 14.13 6.28
C PRO A 531 -13.09 12.95 5.58
N GLY A 532 -13.98 12.30 6.32
CA GLY A 532 -14.74 11.16 5.82
C GLY A 532 -14.02 9.81 5.84
N GLY A 533 -12.78 9.74 6.34
CA GLY A 533 -12.06 8.49 6.55
C GLY A 533 -12.83 7.49 7.42
N GLU A 534 -13.58 7.98 8.40
CA GLU A 534 -14.34 7.18 9.37
C GLU A 534 -15.46 6.36 8.74
N TRP A 535 -16.30 7.00 7.91
CA TRP A 535 -17.42 6.32 7.25
C TRP A 535 -16.91 5.39 6.15
N ALA A 536 -15.86 5.81 5.44
CA ALA A 536 -15.20 5.01 4.43
C ALA A 536 -14.63 3.73 5.07
N GLY A 537 -13.81 3.89 6.12
CA GLY A 537 -13.24 2.78 6.88
C GLY A 537 -14.30 1.82 7.42
N THR A 538 -15.38 2.34 8.01
CA THR A 538 -16.51 1.52 8.49
C THR A 538 -17.17 0.72 7.36
N ALA A 539 -17.45 1.37 6.23
CA ALA A 539 -18.05 0.71 5.07
C ALA A 539 -17.17 -0.44 4.57
N PHE A 540 -15.84 -0.31 4.69
CA PHE A 540 -14.88 -1.29 4.19
C PHE A 540 -14.74 -2.49 5.07
N MET A 541 -14.68 -2.26 6.40
CA MET A 541 -14.79 -3.31 7.40
C MET A 541 -16.07 -4.14 7.21
N ALA A 542 -17.18 -3.51 6.80
CA ALA A 542 -18.46 -4.16 6.56
C ALA A 542 -18.63 -4.79 5.16
N SER A 543 -17.77 -4.44 4.19
CA SER A 543 -17.96 -4.84 2.79
C SER A 543 -17.98 -6.37 2.55
N PRO A 544 -17.18 -7.21 3.24
CA PRO A 544 -17.30 -8.67 3.16
C PRO A 544 -18.67 -9.19 3.62
N ALA A 545 -19.23 -8.62 4.69
CA ALA A 545 -20.56 -8.98 5.18
C ALA A 545 -21.64 -8.64 4.15
N LEU A 546 -21.55 -7.46 3.54
CA LEU A 546 -22.46 -7.03 2.47
C LEU A 546 -22.37 -7.98 1.26
N ALA A 547 -21.16 -8.31 0.79
CA ALA A 547 -20.96 -9.23 -0.32
C ALA A 547 -21.55 -10.63 -0.03
N GLY A 548 -21.29 -11.20 1.15
CA GLY A 548 -21.86 -12.48 1.57
C GLY A 548 -23.38 -12.46 1.65
N TRP A 549 -23.97 -11.38 2.16
CA TRP A 549 -25.42 -11.19 2.21
C TRP A 549 -26.04 -11.03 0.81
N LEU A 550 -25.41 -10.25 -0.08
CA LEU A 550 -25.86 -10.09 -1.46
C LEU A 550 -25.85 -11.42 -2.21
N MET A 551 -24.77 -12.21 -2.09
CA MET A 551 -24.69 -13.55 -2.69
C MET A 551 -25.85 -14.44 -2.21
N LEU A 552 -26.15 -14.46 -0.91
CA LEU A 552 -27.28 -15.22 -0.35
C LEU A 552 -28.62 -14.75 -0.93
N ARG A 553 -28.86 -13.44 -0.94
CA ARG A 553 -30.13 -12.85 -1.42
C ARG A 553 -30.35 -13.10 -2.91
N LEU A 554 -29.33 -12.87 -3.73
CA LEU A 554 -29.39 -13.07 -5.18
C LEU A 554 -29.59 -14.56 -5.52
N HIS A 555 -28.89 -15.45 -4.81
CA HIS A 555 -29.05 -16.89 -5.01
C HIS A 555 -30.47 -17.36 -4.63
N ARG A 556 -31.00 -16.93 -3.48
CA ARG A 556 -32.38 -17.26 -3.07
C ARG A 556 -33.42 -16.72 -4.05
N ARG A 557 -33.23 -15.53 -4.61
CA ARG A 557 -34.13 -14.97 -5.66
C ARG A 557 -34.15 -15.86 -6.90
N ARG A 558 -32.97 -16.28 -7.39
CA ARG A 558 -32.86 -17.21 -8.50
C ARG A 558 -33.57 -18.53 -8.25
N MET A 559 -33.36 -19.15 -7.07
CA MET A 559 -33.99 -20.43 -6.74
C MET A 559 -35.52 -20.34 -6.62
N ARG A 560 -36.06 -19.14 -6.33
CA ARG A 560 -37.51 -18.89 -6.38
C ARG A 560 -38.03 -18.75 -7.81
N GLN A 561 -37.27 -18.13 -8.70
CA GLN A 561 -37.62 -17.93 -10.11
C GLN A 561 -37.50 -19.21 -10.95
N HIS A 562 -36.58 -20.10 -10.57
CA HIS A 562 -36.40 -21.41 -11.19
C HIS A 562 -36.37 -22.50 -10.12
N PRO A 563 -37.54 -22.90 -9.58
CA PRO A 563 -37.62 -24.03 -8.66
C PRO A 563 -37.02 -25.26 -9.35
N ALA A 564 -36.27 -26.07 -8.60
CA ALA A 564 -35.74 -27.34 -9.10
C ALA A 564 -36.93 -28.21 -9.57
N GLY A 565 -37.17 -28.22 -10.88
CA GLY A 565 -38.40 -28.72 -11.49
C GLY A 565 -38.78 -28.01 -12.80
N SER A 566 -38.36 -26.76 -13.03
CA SER A 566 -38.51 -26.10 -14.33
C SER A 566 -37.30 -26.40 -15.21
N ALA A 567 -37.30 -27.55 -15.88
CA ALA A 567 -36.33 -27.86 -16.93
C ALA A 567 -36.73 -27.17 -18.23
N VAL A 568 -35.90 -26.22 -18.70
CA VAL A 568 -35.46 -26.07 -20.10
C VAL A 568 -34.02 -25.60 -20.07
#